data_AF-A0A923XZ20-F1
#
_entry.id   AF-A0A923XZ20-F1
#
_cell.length_a   1.000
_cell.length_b   1.000
_cell.length_c   1.000
_cell.angle_alpha   90.00
_cell.angle_beta   90.00
_cell.angle_gamma   90.00
#
_symmetry.space_group_name_H-M   'P 1'
#
loop_
_entity.id
_entity.type
_entity.pdbx_description
1 polymer ?
#
loop_
_entity_poly.entity_id
_entity_poly.type
_entity_poly.pdbx_seq_one_letter_code
_entity_poly.pdbx_strand_id
1 'polypeptide(L)'
;MEKTEVIEKFFANLELDVDIAANHMADNFNFVLPIPFPLGKSQVLMFFKLAKKSLPDLKYNLSNVIEKDGKVQATLQLTGTHTIDFAFPGMNPIVASNNKVTLPSVNLEFGVADDKVTEMKMPNFPMGDISGMLKNMGINLPKMN
;
A
#
# COMPACT_ATOMS: atom_id res chain seq x y z
N MET A 1 3.91 18.30 -13.79
CA MET A 1 2.97 17.25 -14.23
C MET A 1 1.66 17.44 -13.50
N GLU A 2 0.52 16.94 -14.00
CA GLU A 2 -0.71 16.94 -13.18
C GLU A 2 -0.49 16.04 -11.97
N LYS A 3 -0.97 16.42 -10.77
CA LYS A 3 -0.72 15.63 -9.55
C LYS A 3 -1.30 14.22 -9.65
N THR A 4 -2.44 14.07 -10.32
CA THR A 4 -3.06 12.76 -10.60
C THR A 4 -2.15 11.87 -11.44
N GLU A 5 -1.51 12.44 -12.47
CA GLU A 5 -0.55 11.74 -13.34
C GLU A 5 0.72 11.32 -12.57
N VAL A 6 1.16 12.11 -11.58
CA VAL A 6 2.25 11.71 -10.65
C VAL A 6 1.87 10.45 -9.88
N ILE A 7 0.65 10.37 -9.35
CA ILE A 7 0.19 9.21 -8.58
C ILE A 7 0.02 7.98 -9.48
N GLU A 8 -0.56 8.13 -10.66
CA GLU A 8 -0.70 7.03 -11.62
C GLU A 8 0.67 6.46 -12.02
N LYS A 9 1.65 7.34 -12.34
CA LYS A 9 3.02 6.91 -12.64
C LYS A 9 3.69 6.24 -11.45
N PHE A 10 3.48 6.74 -10.23
CA PHE A 10 4.01 6.11 -9.02
C PHE A 10 3.53 4.66 -8.88
N PHE A 11 2.23 4.40 -9.03
CA PHE A 11 1.69 3.03 -8.93
C PHE A 11 2.08 2.14 -10.12
N ALA A 12 2.11 2.68 -11.34
CA ALA A 12 2.61 1.94 -12.50
C ALA A 12 4.07 1.51 -12.29
N ASN A 13 4.90 2.40 -11.73
CA ASN A 13 6.28 2.07 -11.39
C ASN A 13 6.39 1.07 -10.24
N LEU A 14 5.51 1.12 -9.22
CA LEU A 14 5.48 0.11 -8.15
C LEU A 14 5.24 -1.31 -8.70
N GLU A 15 4.36 -1.44 -9.70
CA GLU A 15 4.11 -2.72 -10.38
C GLU A 15 5.34 -3.23 -11.14
N LEU A 16 6.13 -2.33 -11.75
CA LEU A 16 7.32 -2.68 -12.51
C LEU A 16 8.53 -2.95 -11.61
N ASP A 17 8.90 -1.98 -10.77
CA ASP A 17 10.05 -2.03 -9.87
C ASP A 17 9.91 -0.99 -8.74
N VAL A 18 9.97 -1.47 -7.50
CA VAL A 18 9.85 -0.62 -6.30
C VAL A 18 10.96 0.43 -6.22
N ASP A 19 12.16 0.14 -6.74
CA ASP A 19 13.27 1.09 -6.76
C ASP A 19 13.07 2.20 -7.80
N ILE A 20 12.36 1.92 -8.89
CA ILE A 20 11.93 2.96 -9.84
C ILE A 20 10.88 3.86 -9.20
N ALA A 21 9.89 3.27 -8.52
CA ALA A 21 8.85 4.03 -7.81
C ALA A 21 9.43 4.93 -6.70
N ALA A 22 10.52 4.51 -6.05
CA ALA A 22 11.19 5.29 -5.01
C ALA A 22 11.69 6.67 -5.49
N ASN A 23 12.00 6.82 -6.78
CA ASN A 23 12.42 8.09 -7.39
C ASN A 23 11.27 9.11 -7.46
N HIS A 24 10.02 8.64 -7.42
CA HIS A 24 8.82 9.47 -7.40
C HIS A 24 8.39 9.85 -5.98
N MET A 25 9.13 9.45 -4.94
CA MET A 25 8.82 9.80 -3.55
C MET A 25 9.79 10.87 -3.05
N ALA A 26 9.27 11.87 -2.33
CA ALA A 26 10.08 12.85 -1.65
C ALA A 26 10.89 12.21 -0.51
N ASP A 27 12.04 12.77 -0.15
CA ASP A 27 12.91 12.16 0.87
C ASP A 27 12.30 12.24 2.27
N ASN A 28 11.47 13.25 2.51
CA ASN A 28 10.65 13.40 3.71
C ASN A 28 9.27 12.73 3.59
N PHE A 29 9.09 11.78 2.65
CA PHE A 29 7.82 11.08 2.49
C PHE A 29 7.36 10.44 3.79
N ASN A 30 6.07 10.60 4.09
CA ASN A 30 5.43 10.01 5.25
C ASN A 30 4.15 9.27 4.87
N PHE A 31 3.97 8.06 5.40
CA PHE A 31 2.73 7.31 5.33
C PHE A 31 1.99 7.37 6.66
N VAL A 32 0.85 8.07 6.62
CA VAL A 32 -0.02 8.28 7.77
C VAL A 32 -1.07 7.18 7.83
N LEU A 33 -0.89 6.28 8.78
CA LEU A 33 -1.82 5.23 9.14
C LEU A 33 -2.42 5.53 10.52
N PRO A 34 -3.65 5.08 10.84
CA PRO A 34 -4.22 5.17 12.18
C PRO A 34 -3.62 4.11 13.13
N ILE A 35 -2.30 3.93 13.07
CA ILE A 35 -1.49 3.14 14.01
C ILE A 35 -0.39 4.05 14.56
N PRO A 36 0.10 3.82 15.80
CA PRO A 36 0.99 4.76 16.50
C PRO A 36 2.40 4.94 15.89
N PHE A 37 2.70 4.30 14.75
CA PHE A 37 4.00 4.39 14.10
C PHE A 37 3.84 4.93 12.66
N PRO A 38 4.18 6.21 12.41
CA PRO A 38 4.28 6.72 11.04
C PRO A 38 5.37 5.96 10.28
N LEU A 39 5.09 5.56 9.04
CA LEU A 39 6.06 4.86 8.20
C LEU A 39 6.71 5.86 7.23
N GLY A 40 8.01 6.08 7.39
CA GLY A 40 8.80 6.86 6.45
C GLY A 40 9.05 6.11 5.14
N LYS A 41 9.66 6.81 4.16
CA LYS A 41 10.01 6.29 2.83
C LYS A 41 10.64 4.89 2.88
N SER A 42 11.64 4.67 3.72
CA SER A 42 12.36 3.40 3.77
C SER A 42 11.49 2.21 4.21
N GLN A 43 10.64 2.42 5.22
CA GLN A 43 9.73 1.39 5.74
C GLN A 43 8.63 1.06 4.73
N VAL A 44 8.10 2.08 4.03
CA VAL A 44 7.10 1.89 2.97
C VAL A 44 7.68 1.15 1.77
N LEU A 45 8.90 1.49 1.34
CA LEU A 45 9.57 0.75 0.27
C LEU A 45 9.86 -0.71 0.66
N MET A 46 10.27 -0.94 1.92
CA MET A 46 10.42 -2.31 2.44
C MET A 46 9.09 -3.08 2.39
N PHE A 47 7.99 -2.45 2.79
CA PHE A 47 6.66 -3.03 2.70
C PHE A 47 6.31 -3.42 1.27
N PHE A 48 6.48 -2.52 0.29
CA PHE A 48 6.17 -2.82 -1.11
C PHE A 48 7.07 -3.92 -1.70
N LYS A 49 8.36 -3.96 -1.34
CA LYS A 49 9.26 -5.06 -1.74
C LYS A 49 8.79 -6.40 -1.19
N LEU A 50 8.41 -6.45 0.09
CA LEU A 50 7.88 -7.66 0.71
C LEU A 50 6.54 -8.09 0.11
N ALA A 51 5.64 -7.13 -0.17
CA ALA A 51 4.36 -7.39 -0.80
C ALA A 51 4.54 -7.98 -2.21
N LYS A 52 5.39 -7.38 -3.04
CA LYS A 52 5.70 -7.88 -4.38
C LYS A 52 6.42 -9.24 -4.37
N LYS A 53 7.27 -9.49 -3.37
CA LYS A 53 7.89 -10.82 -3.19
C LYS A 53 6.85 -11.88 -2.81
N SER A 54 5.90 -11.52 -1.94
CA SER A 54 4.87 -12.43 -1.43
C SER A 54 3.75 -12.68 -2.46
N LEU A 55 3.50 -11.69 -3.31
CA LEU A 55 2.57 -11.71 -4.43
C LEU A 55 3.31 -11.31 -5.73
N PRO A 56 3.97 -12.24 -6.44
CA PRO A 56 4.74 -11.93 -7.64
C PRO A 56 3.94 -11.31 -8.80
N ASP A 57 2.63 -11.59 -8.83
CA ASP A 57 1.64 -11.04 -9.76
C ASP A 57 0.79 -9.90 -9.14
N LEU A 58 1.33 -9.22 -8.11
CA LEU A 58 0.66 -8.11 -7.43
C LEU A 58 0.25 -7.01 -8.41
N LYS A 59 -1.01 -6.61 -8.34
CA LYS A 59 -1.57 -5.46 -9.06
C LYS A 59 -2.16 -4.43 -8.12
N TYR A 60 -1.94 -3.17 -8.46
CA TYR A 60 -2.49 -2.00 -7.80
C TYR A 60 -3.59 -1.43 -8.68
N ASN A 61 -4.82 -1.92 -8.50
CA ASN A 61 -5.97 -1.48 -9.28
C ASN A 61 -6.45 -0.12 -8.73
N LEU A 62 -5.78 0.94 -9.19
CA LEU A 62 -6.09 2.32 -8.83
C LEU A 62 -7.32 2.80 -9.62
N SER A 63 -8.21 3.51 -8.95
CA SER A 63 -9.44 4.05 -9.54
C SER A 63 -9.85 5.34 -8.82
N ASN A 64 -10.78 6.10 -9.40
CA ASN A 64 -11.27 7.37 -8.84
C ASN A 64 -10.15 8.36 -8.50
N VAL A 65 -9.10 8.43 -9.33
CA VAL A 65 -7.97 9.33 -9.13
C VAL A 65 -8.40 10.76 -9.46
N ILE A 66 -8.57 11.58 -8.43
CA ILE A 66 -9.04 12.97 -8.58
C ILE A 66 -8.19 13.90 -7.72
N GLU A 67 -7.96 15.13 -8.21
CA GLU A 67 -7.44 16.20 -7.37
C GLU A 67 -8.59 16.91 -6.65
N LYS A 68 -8.49 17.03 -5.33
CA LYS A 68 -9.47 17.71 -4.48
C LYS A 68 -8.76 18.37 -3.29
N ASP A 69 -9.09 19.62 -3.01
CA ASP A 69 -8.54 20.39 -1.89
C ASP A 69 -7.00 20.41 -1.85
N GLY A 70 -6.36 20.43 -3.03
CA GLY A 70 -4.90 20.44 -3.19
C GLY A 70 -4.21 19.09 -2.97
N LYS A 71 -4.96 18.03 -2.66
CA LYS A 71 -4.50 16.64 -2.54
C LYS A 71 -5.03 15.78 -3.68
N VAL A 72 -4.39 14.64 -3.91
CA VAL A 72 -4.96 13.60 -4.79
C VAL A 72 -5.68 12.58 -3.94
N GLN A 73 -6.93 12.26 -4.29
CA GLN A 73 -7.69 11.16 -3.69
C GLN A 73 -7.76 10.01 -4.71
N ALA A 74 -7.67 8.78 -4.23
CA ALA A 74 -7.84 7.59 -5.06
C ALA A 74 -8.40 6.41 -4.26
N THR A 75 -8.99 5.47 -4.97
CA THR A 75 -9.38 4.15 -4.44
C THR A 75 -8.39 3.11 -4.97
N LEU A 76 -7.80 2.34 -4.07
CA LEU A 76 -6.85 1.27 -4.39
C LEU A 76 -7.44 -0.10 -4.03
N GLN A 77 -7.39 -1.04 -4.97
CA GLN A 77 -7.63 -2.46 -4.70
C GLN A 77 -6.40 -3.29 -5.07
N LEU A 78 -5.89 -4.07 -4.12
CA LEU A 78 -4.76 -4.97 -4.36
C LEU A 78 -5.25 -6.36 -4.76
N THR A 79 -4.67 -6.93 -5.80
CA THR A 79 -4.90 -8.33 -6.20
C THR A 79 -3.59 -9.04 -6.46
N GLY A 80 -3.56 -10.36 -6.31
CA GLY A 80 -2.41 -11.19 -6.63
C GLY A 80 -2.55 -12.60 -6.08
N THR A 81 -1.48 -13.38 -6.17
CA THR A 81 -1.38 -14.77 -5.72
C THR A 81 -0.36 -14.85 -4.59
N HIS A 82 -0.79 -15.26 -3.40
CA HIS A 82 0.08 -15.31 -2.23
C HIS A 82 0.92 -16.58 -2.20
N THR A 83 2.17 -16.50 -2.70
CA THR A 83 3.04 -17.66 -2.95
C THR A 83 4.18 -17.81 -1.94
N ILE A 84 4.52 -16.74 -1.22
CA ILE A 84 5.60 -16.71 -0.23
C ILE A 84 5.08 -16.01 1.03
N ASP A 85 5.51 -16.49 2.20
CA ASP A 85 5.17 -15.88 3.48
C ASP A 85 5.47 -14.38 3.49
N PHE A 86 4.47 -13.59 3.85
CA PHE A 86 4.64 -12.17 4.09
C PHE A 86 5.07 -11.94 5.53
N ALA A 87 6.33 -11.55 5.73
CA ALA A 87 6.90 -11.25 7.05
C ALA A 87 7.37 -9.81 7.12
N PHE A 88 6.65 -8.97 7.87
CA PHE A 88 7.01 -7.58 8.12
C PHE A 88 7.42 -7.39 9.60
N PRO A 89 8.52 -6.66 9.90
CA PRO A 89 8.96 -6.44 11.28
C PRO A 89 7.84 -5.87 12.16
N GLY A 90 7.64 -6.45 13.35
CA GLY A 90 6.58 -6.04 14.28
C GLY A 90 5.20 -6.65 14.00
N MET A 91 5.08 -7.52 13.00
CA MET A 91 3.87 -8.30 12.71
C MET A 91 4.16 -9.79 12.76
N ASN A 92 3.13 -10.59 13.10
CA ASN A 92 3.21 -12.03 12.91
C ASN A 92 3.31 -12.33 11.39
N PRO A 93 4.18 -13.26 10.98
CA PRO A 93 4.25 -13.69 9.59
C PRO A 93 2.89 -14.20 9.10
N ILE A 94 2.59 -13.85 7.86
CA ILE A 94 1.42 -14.27 7.11
C ILE A 94 1.84 -15.43 6.22
N VAL A 95 1.39 -16.64 6.53
CA VAL A 95 1.81 -17.86 5.82
C VAL A 95 1.23 -17.91 4.41
N ALA A 96 2.05 -18.26 3.43
CA ALA A 96 1.68 -18.44 2.03
C ALA A 96 0.44 -19.33 1.90
N SER A 97 -0.62 -18.79 1.30
CA SER A 97 -1.88 -19.52 1.11
C SER A 97 -1.96 -20.23 -0.25
N ASN A 98 -1.08 -19.90 -1.19
CA ASN A 98 -1.08 -20.35 -2.59
C ASN A 98 -2.39 -20.05 -3.34
N ASN A 99 -3.19 -19.11 -2.83
CA ASN A 99 -4.47 -18.72 -3.41
C ASN A 99 -4.39 -17.32 -4.02
N LYS A 100 -5.25 -17.07 -5.01
CA LYS A 100 -5.56 -15.71 -5.46
C LYS A 100 -6.27 -14.96 -4.35
N VAL A 101 -5.84 -13.72 -4.14
CA VAL A 101 -6.40 -12.81 -3.15
C VAL A 101 -6.80 -11.51 -3.82
N THR A 102 -7.92 -10.97 -3.34
CA THR A 102 -8.41 -9.64 -3.67
C THR A 102 -8.65 -8.94 -2.34
N LEU A 103 -7.87 -7.91 -2.06
CA LEU A 103 -8.03 -7.16 -0.82
C LEU A 103 -9.21 -6.20 -0.94
N PRO A 104 -9.87 -5.82 0.16
CA PRO A 104 -10.84 -4.75 0.17
C PRO A 104 -10.27 -3.47 -0.42
N SER A 105 -11.09 -2.75 -1.17
CA SER A 105 -10.69 -1.44 -1.70
C SER A 105 -10.51 -0.45 -0.54
N VAL A 106 -9.41 0.30 -0.58
CA VAL A 106 -9.11 1.35 0.40
C VAL A 106 -9.06 2.70 -0.27
N ASN A 107 -9.53 3.73 0.44
CA ASN A 107 -9.36 5.11 -0.01
C ASN A 107 -8.02 5.64 0.50
N LEU A 108 -7.29 6.28 -0.40
CA LEU A 108 -6.01 6.92 -0.14
C LEU A 108 -6.08 8.40 -0.47
N GLU A 109 -5.39 9.19 0.31
CA GLU A 109 -5.10 10.59 0.02
C GLU A 109 -3.59 10.78 -0.13
N PHE A 110 -3.19 11.62 -1.07
CA PHE A 110 -1.79 11.87 -1.38
C PHE A 110 -1.47 13.35 -1.36
N GLY A 111 -0.32 13.67 -0.74
CA GLY A 111 0.37 14.93 -0.95
C GLY A 111 1.32 14.80 -2.13
N VAL A 112 1.35 15.81 -3.00
CA VAL A 112 2.28 15.89 -4.13
C VAL A 112 2.89 17.28 -4.18
N ALA A 113 4.23 17.35 -4.26
CA ALA A 113 4.99 18.57 -4.45
C ALA A 113 6.22 18.28 -5.31
N ASP A 114 6.60 19.21 -6.17
CA ASP A 114 7.76 19.09 -7.07
C ASP A 114 7.79 17.77 -7.86
N ASP A 115 6.63 17.37 -8.39
CA ASP A 115 6.39 16.11 -9.10
C ASP A 115 6.76 14.83 -8.31
N LYS A 116 6.79 14.93 -6.97
CA LYS A 116 7.04 13.82 -6.04
C LYS A 116 5.89 13.63 -5.05
N VAL A 117 5.64 12.38 -4.69
CA VAL A 117 4.72 12.01 -3.60
C VAL A 117 5.38 12.34 -2.27
N THR A 118 4.75 13.22 -1.49
CA THR A 118 5.23 13.67 -0.17
C THR A 118 4.50 13.01 0.99
N GLU A 119 3.25 12.63 0.76
CA GLU A 119 2.42 12.00 1.78
C GLU A 119 1.55 10.93 1.12
N MET A 120 1.37 9.81 1.82
CA MET A 120 0.27 8.89 1.60
C MET A 120 -0.52 8.83 2.90
N LYS A 121 -1.85 8.81 2.82
CA LYS A 121 -2.71 8.69 4.00
C LYS A 121 -3.86 7.75 3.70
N MET A 122 -4.18 6.90 4.65
CA MET A 122 -5.35 6.03 4.58
C MET A 122 -6.38 6.48 5.63
N PRO A 123 -7.28 7.43 5.30
CA PRO A 123 -8.18 8.03 6.28
C PRO A 123 -9.13 7.03 6.93
N ASN A 124 -9.58 6.02 6.18
CA ASN A 124 -10.45 4.96 6.67
C ASN A 124 -9.69 3.65 6.58
N PHE A 125 -8.92 3.28 7.61
CA PHE A 125 -8.28 1.98 7.67
C PHE A 125 -9.32 0.93 8.05
N PRO A 126 -9.68 -0.01 7.15
CA PRO A 126 -10.73 -0.98 7.43
C PRO A 126 -10.15 -2.12 8.28
N MET A 127 -9.83 -1.84 9.54
CA MET A 127 -9.30 -2.82 10.50
C MET A 127 -10.15 -4.10 10.54
N GLY A 128 -11.49 -3.96 10.47
CA GLY A 128 -12.42 -5.10 10.44
C GLY A 128 -12.32 -5.95 9.19
N ASP A 129 -12.24 -5.33 8.01
CA ASP A 129 -12.23 -6.06 6.73
C ASP A 129 -10.87 -6.71 6.46
N ILE A 130 -9.79 -6.04 6.84
CA ILE A 130 -8.44 -6.61 6.80
C ILE A 130 -8.36 -7.79 7.78
N SER A 131 -8.94 -7.69 8.97
CA SER A 131 -8.99 -8.81 9.92
C SER A 131 -9.78 -10.01 9.39
N GLY A 132 -10.95 -9.77 8.80
CA GLY A 132 -11.78 -10.83 8.21
C GLY A 132 -11.10 -11.51 7.01
N MET A 133 -10.38 -10.75 6.21
CA MET A 133 -9.62 -11.27 5.07
C MET A 133 -8.35 -12.00 5.50
N LEU A 134 -7.59 -11.47 6.46
CA LEU A 134 -6.44 -12.16 7.05
C LEU A 134 -6.87 -13.50 7.64
N LYS A 135 -8.02 -13.54 8.32
CA LYS A 135 -8.63 -14.79 8.80
C LYS A 135 -8.96 -15.76 7.66
N ASN A 136 -9.50 -15.27 6.53
CA ASN A 136 -9.75 -16.08 5.33
C ASN A 136 -8.47 -16.57 4.63
N MET A 137 -7.34 -15.89 4.84
CA MET A 137 -6.01 -16.32 4.41
C MET A 137 -5.31 -17.22 5.46
N GLY A 138 -6.01 -17.64 6.52
CA GLY A 138 -5.48 -18.51 7.58
C GLY A 138 -4.68 -17.79 8.68
N ILE A 139 -4.69 -16.46 8.68
CA ILE A 139 -3.90 -15.61 9.58
C ILE A 139 -4.78 -15.12 10.72
N ASN A 140 -4.45 -15.50 11.95
CA ASN A 140 -5.05 -14.90 13.14
C ASN A 140 -4.26 -13.65 13.51
N LEU A 141 -4.88 -12.47 13.43
CA LEU A 141 -4.30 -11.27 14.02
C LEU A 141 -4.20 -11.43 15.55
N PRO A 142 -3.10 -10.98 16.18
CA PRO A 142 -3.05 -10.91 17.63
C PRO A 142 -4.17 -9.98 18.12
N LYS A 143 -4.89 -10.41 19.15
CA LYS A 143 -5.84 -9.54 19.86
C LYS A 143 -5.04 -8.34 20.37
N MET A 144 -5.36 -7.15 19.87
CA MET A 144 -4.95 -5.92 20.54
C MET A 144 -5.82 -5.82 21.80
N ASN A 145 -5.19 -6.03 22.95
CA ASN A 145 -5.79 -5.77 24.26
C ASN A 145 -5.88 -4.27 24.51
#